data_AF-V4XWI3-F1
#
_entry.id   AF-V4XWI3-F1
#
_cell.length_a   1.000
_cell.length_b   1.000
_cell.length_c   1.000
_cell.angle_alpha   90.00
_cell.angle_beta   90.00
_cell.angle_gamma   90.00
#
_symmetry.space_group_name_H-M   'P 1'
#
loop_
_entity.id
_entity.type
_entity.pdbx_description
1 polymer ?
#
loop_
_entity_poly.entity_id
_entity_poly.type
_entity_poly.pdbx_seq_one_letter_code
_entity_poly.pdbx_strand_id
1 'polypeptide(L)'
;MVTDADAAADRAERARSEEMTVRPLRDGRYVVTTGGTYVVDLDARECTCPDHAIRGATCKHIRRVAIDVTEGRVPAPDRRAAACAVCGERLFVPFDDAGPALCATHDRRAGDLLRDRERGGLLVVVAPPSSRADEHRTAEGRLVADYATNARYGGHEPVVPAVYLGDLRPERGVASARRYWFPVSRLAPVDRRTPG
;
A
#
# COMPACT_ATOMS: atom_id res chain seq x y z
N MET A 1 8.34 41.61 -36.87
CA MET A 1 7.02 41.14 -37.34
C MET A 1 7.00 39.64 -37.08
N VAL A 2 6.25 39.21 -36.06
CA VAL A 2 6.10 37.78 -35.72
C VAL A 2 5.10 37.18 -36.70
N THR A 3 5.43 36.07 -37.35
CA THR A 3 4.53 35.46 -38.36
C THR A 3 3.47 34.59 -37.69
N ASP A 4 2.33 34.40 -38.36
CA ASP A 4 1.24 33.56 -37.86
C ASP A 4 1.66 32.08 -37.68
N ALA A 5 2.66 31.65 -38.45
CA ALA A 5 3.30 30.35 -38.33
C ALA A 5 4.17 30.22 -37.05
N ASP A 6 4.91 31.28 -36.68
CA ASP A 6 5.68 31.32 -35.42
C ASP A 6 4.75 31.30 -34.21
N ALA A 7 3.62 32.03 -34.26
CA ALA A 7 2.61 32.01 -33.20
C ALA A 7 1.87 30.66 -33.12
N ALA A 8 1.72 29.93 -34.23
CA ALA A 8 1.14 28.59 -34.25
C ALA A 8 2.11 27.51 -33.74
N ALA A 9 3.40 27.62 -34.05
CA ALA A 9 4.44 26.74 -33.52
C ALA A 9 4.61 26.93 -32.01
N ASP A 10 4.60 28.16 -31.53
CA ASP A 10 4.69 28.50 -30.10
C ASP A 10 3.43 28.10 -29.30
N ARG A 11 2.26 28.06 -29.94
CA ARG A 11 1.04 27.45 -29.38
C ARG A 11 1.07 25.92 -29.40
N ALA A 12 1.66 25.30 -30.43
CA ALA A 12 1.80 23.85 -30.54
C ALA A 12 2.86 23.30 -29.56
N GLU A 13 3.93 24.04 -29.30
CA GLU A 13 4.95 23.75 -28.28
C GLU A 13 4.34 23.81 -26.87
N ARG A 14 3.57 24.88 -26.56
CA ARG A 14 2.82 25.02 -25.29
C ARG A 14 1.74 23.96 -25.08
N ALA A 15 1.10 23.51 -26.16
CA ALA A 15 0.11 22.44 -26.09
C ALA A 15 0.72 21.04 -25.85
N ARG A 16 2.01 20.85 -26.18
CA ARG A 16 2.74 19.59 -25.96
C ARG A 16 3.31 19.46 -24.54
N SER A 17 3.33 20.55 -23.77
CA SER A 17 4.04 20.64 -22.49
C SER A 17 3.16 21.04 -21.30
N GLU A 18 1.83 20.94 -21.37
CA GLU A 18 1.01 21.20 -20.18
C GLU A 18 1.27 20.12 -19.14
N GLU A 19 2.21 20.41 -18.24
CA GLU A 19 2.49 19.63 -17.05
C GLU A 19 1.23 19.64 -16.17
N MET A 20 0.52 18.51 -16.17
CA MET A 20 -0.65 18.31 -15.33
C MET A 20 -0.22 17.59 -14.07
N THR A 21 -0.18 18.31 -12.95
CA THR A 21 0.04 17.69 -11.64
C THR A 21 -1.28 17.18 -11.09
N VAL A 22 -1.37 15.90 -10.75
CA VAL A 22 -2.55 15.30 -10.09
C VAL A 22 -2.23 15.01 -8.63
N ARG A 23 -3.11 15.44 -7.72
CA ARG A 23 -3.00 15.19 -6.29
C ARG A 23 -4.33 14.65 -5.75
N PRO A 24 -4.34 13.49 -5.07
CA PRO A 24 -5.55 12.96 -4.45
C PRO A 24 -5.95 13.78 -3.21
N LEU A 25 -7.26 13.90 -2.98
CA LEU A 25 -7.86 14.41 -1.76
C LEU A 25 -8.34 13.25 -0.87
N ARG A 26 -8.70 13.56 0.38
CA ARG A 26 -9.15 12.56 1.37
C ARG A 26 -10.58 12.06 1.14
N ASP A 27 -11.33 12.73 0.28
CA ASP A 27 -12.74 12.47 -0.03
C ASP A 27 -12.92 11.76 -1.38
N GLY A 28 -11.85 11.15 -1.92
CA GLY A 28 -11.87 10.42 -3.20
C GLY A 28 -11.78 11.30 -4.45
N ARG A 29 -11.77 12.63 -4.29
CA ARG A 29 -11.61 13.58 -5.41
C ARG A 29 -10.13 13.88 -5.68
N TYR A 30 -9.87 14.57 -6.79
CA TYR A 30 -8.51 14.88 -7.24
C TYR A 30 -8.37 16.35 -7.56
N VAL A 31 -7.29 16.96 -7.11
CA VAL A 31 -6.85 18.28 -7.56
C VAL A 31 -5.93 18.10 -8.74
N VAL A 32 -6.26 18.76 -9.85
CA VAL A 32 -5.44 18.80 -11.06
C VAL A 32 -4.96 20.24 -11.27
N THR A 33 -3.64 20.42 -11.28
CA THR A 33 -2.99 21.71 -11.52
C THR A 33 -2.36 21.71 -12.90
N THR A 34 -2.74 22.68 -13.72
CA THR A 34 -2.19 22.94 -15.05
C THR A 34 -1.81 24.43 -15.15
N GLY A 35 -2.56 25.24 -15.91
CA GLY A 35 -2.59 26.71 -15.82
C GLY A 35 -3.62 27.26 -14.81
N GLY A 36 -4.30 26.36 -14.10
CA GLY A 36 -5.24 26.64 -13.01
C GLY A 36 -5.43 25.39 -12.16
N THR A 37 -6.19 25.50 -11.08
CA THR A 37 -6.45 24.39 -10.15
C THR A 37 -7.90 23.95 -10.26
N TYR A 38 -8.12 22.69 -10.60
CA TYR A 38 -9.45 22.12 -10.81
C TYR A 38 -9.65 20.90 -9.93
N VAL A 39 -10.87 20.69 -9.46
CA VAL A 39 -11.26 19.48 -8.74
C VAL A 39 -11.97 18.54 -9.70
N VAL A 40 -11.57 17.28 -9.68
CA VAL A 40 -12.14 16.19 -10.47
C VAL A 40 -12.75 15.19 -9.51
N ASP A 41 -14.01 14.86 -9.76
CA ASP A 41 -14.68 13.71 -9.19
C ASP A 41 -14.73 12.63 -10.28
N LEU A 42 -13.97 11.55 -10.08
CA LEU A 42 -13.85 10.51 -11.10
C LEU A 42 -15.12 9.65 -11.18
N ASP A 43 -15.79 9.41 -10.05
CA ASP A 43 -16.98 8.58 -9.96
C ASP A 43 -18.20 9.30 -10.54
N ALA A 44 -18.39 10.57 -10.17
CA ALA A 44 -19.41 11.43 -10.76
C ALA A 44 -19.09 11.85 -12.21
N ARG A 45 -17.84 11.63 -12.66
CA ARG A 45 -17.29 12.12 -13.94
C ARG A 45 -17.43 13.64 -14.10
N GLU A 46 -17.28 14.35 -12.99
CA GLU A 46 -17.40 15.80 -12.91
C GLU A 46 -16.04 16.48 -12.80
N CYS A 47 -15.94 17.69 -13.34
CA CYS A 47 -14.76 18.52 -13.19
C CYS A 47 -15.13 19.99 -13.08
N THR A 48 -14.49 20.71 -12.16
CA THR A 48 -14.72 22.16 -11.97
C THR A 48 -14.09 23.04 -13.04
N CYS A 49 -13.52 22.47 -14.11
CA CYS A 49 -12.92 23.25 -15.17
C CYS A 49 -13.98 23.88 -16.10
N PRO A 50 -13.71 25.07 -16.67
CA PRO A 50 -14.62 25.75 -17.58
C PRO A 50 -15.06 24.87 -18.77
N ASP A 51 -14.15 24.07 -19.32
CA ASP A 51 -14.45 23.19 -20.46
C ASP A 51 -15.57 22.19 -20.14
N HIS A 52 -15.57 21.65 -18.92
CA HIS A 52 -16.60 20.71 -18.49
C HIS A 52 -17.92 21.43 -18.21
N ALA A 53 -17.87 22.59 -17.55
CA ALA A 53 -19.06 23.40 -17.28
C ALA A 53 -19.78 23.85 -18.58
N ILE A 54 -19.03 24.15 -19.65
CA ILE A 54 -19.58 24.63 -20.91
C ILE A 54 -20.04 23.47 -21.81
N ARG A 55 -19.28 22.37 -21.86
CA ARG A 55 -19.49 21.30 -22.84
C ARG A 55 -20.17 20.04 -22.28
N GLY A 56 -20.25 19.89 -20.96
CA GLY A 56 -20.76 18.68 -20.29
C GLY A 56 -20.00 17.39 -20.63
N ALA A 57 -18.86 17.50 -21.32
CA ALA A 57 -18.11 16.37 -21.87
C ALA A 57 -16.95 15.98 -20.96
N THR A 58 -16.38 14.78 -21.20
CA THR A 58 -15.14 14.34 -20.55
C THR A 58 -14.00 15.31 -20.94
N CYS A 59 -13.53 16.12 -20.00
CA CYS A 59 -12.44 17.07 -20.22
C CYS A 59 -11.07 16.38 -20.10
N LYS A 60 -9.99 17.08 -20.44
CA LYS A 60 -8.61 16.56 -20.30
C LYS A 60 -8.26 16.19 -18.85
N HIS A 61 -8.82 16.89 -17.86
CA HIS A 61 -8.56 16.64 -16.45
C HIS A 61 -9.11 15.28 -15.99
N ILE A 62 -10.36 14.95 -16.36
CA ILE A 62 -10.95 13.65 -16.06
C ILE A 62 -10.13 12.53 -16.73
N ARG A 63 -9.74 12.70 -18.01
CA ARG A 63 -8.88 11.72 -18.70
C ARG A 63 -7.54 11.54 -18.00
N ARG A 64 -6.89 12.63 -17.60
CA ARG A 64 -5.60 12.59 -16.90
C ARG A 64 -5.71 11.83 -15.58
N VAL A 65 -6.72 12.12 -14.77
CA VAL A 65 -6.96 11.42 -13.50
C VAL A 65 -7.21 9.93 -13.74
N ALA A 66 -8.07 9.58 -14.70
CA ALA A 66 -8.35 8.19 -15.05
C ALA A 66 -7.08 7.42 -15.44
N ILE A 67 -6.20 8.05 -16.23
CA ILE A 67 -4.91 7.49 -16.63
C ILE A 67 -4.00 7.30 -15.42
N ASP A 68 -3.84 8.32 -14.56
CA ASP A 68 -2.94 8.25 -13.41
C ASP A 68 -3.41 7.24 -12.35
N VAL A 69 -4.73 7.06 -12.20
CA VAL A 69 -5.31 5.98 -11.38
C VAL A 69 -5.03 4.61 -12.00
N THR A 70 -5.27 4.46 -13.31
CA THR A 70 -5.07 3.19 -14.03
C THR A 70 -3.61 2.75 -14.02
N GLU A 71 -2.68 3.70 -14.15
CA GLU A 71 -1.23 3.45 -14.11
C GLU A 71 -0.67 3.35 -12.68
N GLY A 72 -1.51 3.48 -11.65
CA GLY A 72 -1.05 3.38 -10.26
C GLY A 72 -0.12 4.53 -9.82
N ARG A 73 -0.21 5.70 -10.46
CA ARG A 73 0.52 6.91 -10.05
C ARG A 73 -0.15 7.61 -8.86
N VAL A 74 -1.48 7.57 -8.79
CA VAL A 74 -2.31 8.09 -7.70
C VAL A 74 -3.31 7.03 -7.24
N PRO A 75 -3.80 7.07 -5.99
CA PRO A 75 -4.78 6.09 -5.52
C PRO A 75 -6.11 6.21 -6.25
N ALA A 76 -6.85 5.11 -6.32
CA ALA A 76 -8.26 5.10 -6.73
C ALA A 76 -9.16 5.89 -5.74
N PRO A 77 -10.39 6.27 -6.13
CA PRO A 77 -11.26 7.13 -5.31
C PRO A 77 -11.59 6.57 -3.92
N ASP A 78 -11.60 5.24 -3.77
CA ASP A 78 -11.86 4.51 -2.53
C ASP A 78 -10.58 4.20 -1.72
N ARG A 79 -9.43 4.74 -2.15
CA ARG A 79 -8.11 4.42 -1.60
C ARG A 79 -7.32 5.66 -1.20
N ARG A 80 -6.34 5.42 -0.32
CA ARG A 80 -5.34 6.40 0.12
C ARG A 80 -3.92 5.89 -0.11
N ALA A 81 -3.00 6.83 -0.28
CA ALA A 81 -1.57 6.52 -0.23
C ALA A 81 -1.16 6.16 1.20
N ALA A 82 -0.39 5.09 1.32
CA ALA A 82 0.28 4.67 2.55
C ALA A 82 1.71 4.19 2.20
N ALA A 83 2.54 4.06 3.23
CA ALA A 83 3.85 3.43 3.12
C ALA A 83 3.81 2.07 3.79
N CYS A 84 4.53 1.09 3.22
CA CYS A 84 4.62 -0.23 3.81
C CYS A 84 5.27 -0.10 5.19
N ALA A 85 4.64 -0.63 6.23
CA ALA A 85 5.11 -0.56 7.61
C ALA A 85 6.43 -1.32 7.89
N VAL A 86 7.02 -1.94 6.86
CA VAL A 86 8.30 -2.67 6.94
C VAL A 86 9.36 -2.04 6.04
N CYS A 87 9.10 -1.89 4.73
CA CYS A 87 10.11 -1.39 3.77
C CYS A 87 9.88 0.05 3.30
N GLY A 88 8.80 0.71 3.71
CA GLY A 88 8.47 2.07 3.28
C GLY A 88 7.99 2.20 1.83
N GLU A 89 7.85 1.11 1.08
CA GLU A 89 7.31 1.11 -0.28
C GLU A 89 5.93 1.77 -0.31
N ARG A 90 5.70 2.66 -1.28
CA ARG A 90 4.41 3.35 -1.43
C ARG A 90 3.37 2.39 -1.98
N LEU A 91 2.22 2.32 -1.32
CA LEU A 91 1.07 1.52 -1.74
C LEU A 91 -0.24 2.30 -1.63
N PHE A 92 -1.29 1.79 -2.26
CA PHE A 92 -2.65 2.32 -2.19
C PHE A 92 -3.58 1.32 -1.48
N VAL A 93 -4.01 1.69 -0.28
CA VAL A 93 -4.86 0.89 0.60
C VAL A 93 -6.27 1.50 0.69
N PRO A 94 -7.31 0.71 1.00
CA PRO A 94 -8.64 1.24 1.29
C PRO A 94 -8.61 2.31 2.39
N PHE A 95 -9.57 3.24 2.36
CA PHE A 95 -9.66 4.29 3.38
C PHE A 95 -9.94 3.74 4.78
N ASP A 96 -10.77 2.71 4.85
CA ASP A 96 -11.22 2.04 6.07
C ASP A 96 -10.25 0.97 6.57
N ASP A 97 -9.13 0.76 5.87
CA ASP A 97 -8.09 -0.16 6.32
C ASP A 97 -7.42 0.41 7.59
N ALA A 98 -7.80 -0.18 8.72
CA ALA A 98 -7.30 0.12 10.06
C ALA A 98 -6.01 -0.65 10.39
N GLY A 99 -5.62 -1.60 9.54
CA GLY A 99 -4.42 -2.39 9.73
C GLY A 99 -3.13 -1.67 9.30
N PRO A 100 -1.97 -2.27 9.57
CA PRO A 100 -0.72 -1.80 8.99
C PRO A 100 -0.75 -2.00 7.47
N ALA A 101 -0.42 -0.94 6.73
CA ALA A 101 -0.25 -1.01 5.30
C ALA A 101 0.98 -1.88 4.95
N LEU A 102 0.80 -2.95 4.17
CA LEU A 102 1.86 -3.89 3.81
C LEU A 102 1.89 -4.13 2.30
N CYS A 103 3.07 -4.04 1.68
CA CYS A 103 3.23 -4.41 0.28
C CYS A 103 3.12 -5.94 0.11
N ALA A 104 2.95 -6.42 -1.13
CA ALA A 104 2.76 -7.84 -1.40
C ALA A 104 3.87 -8.75 -0.81
N THR A 105 5.11 -8.23 -0.71
CA THR A 105 6.24 -8.94 -0.12
C THR A 105 6.15 -9.08 1.40
N HIS A 106 5.45 -8.17 2.08
CA HIS A 106 5.30 -8.14 3.55
C HIS A 106 3.89 -8.49 4.02
N ASP A 107 2.89 -8.55 3.12
CA ASP A 107 1.55 -9.04 3.44
C ASP A 107 1.63 -10.50 3.92
N ARG A 108 0.93 -10.82 5.01
CA ARG A 108 0.88 -12.16 5.60
C ARG A 108 -0.56 -12.52 5.90
N ARG A 109 -0.96 -13.72 5.51
CA ARG A 109 -2.32 -14.22 5.68
C ARG A 109 -2.30 -15.45 6.56
N ALA A 110 -3.41 -15.67 7.26
CA ALA A 110 -3.60 -16.91 8.00
C ALA A 110 -3.39 -18.13 7.07
N GLY A 111 -2.58 -19.09 7.51
CA GLY A 111 -2.20 -20.26 6.73
C GLY A 111 -0.89 -20.13 5.96
N ASP A 112 -0.29 -18.94 5.85
CA ASP A 112 1.00 -18.77 5.19
C ASP A 112 2.09 -19.58 5.91
N LEU A 113 2.90 -20.31 5.14
CA LEU A 113 4.06 -21.02 5.64
C LEU A 113 5.31 -20.14 5.51
N LEU A 114 6.01 -19.98 6.63
CA LEU A 114 7.18 -19.12 6.74
C LEU A 114 8.32 -19.85 7.47
N ARG A 115 9.54 -19.35 7.28
CA ARG A 115 10.73 -19.76 8.03
C ARG A 115 11.18 -18.63 8.94
N ASP A 116 11.45 -18.97 10.20
CA ASP A 116 12.13 -18.07 11.14
C ASP A 116 13.59 -17.89 10.71
N ARG A 117 14.02 -16.67 10.39
CA ARG A 117 15.41 -16.40 10.02
C ARG A 117 16.39 -16.60 11.17
N GLU A 118 15.95 -16.40 12.42
CA GLU A 118 16.82 -16.46 13.59
C GLU A 118 16.98 -17.88 14.12
N ARG A 119 15.90 -18.67 14.11
CA ARG A 119 15.91 -20.06 14.65
C ARG A 119 15.82 -21.15 13.59
N GLY A 120 15.55 -20.79 12.34
CA GLY A 120 15.46 -21.72 11.21
C GLY A 120 14.19 -22.57 11.13
N GLY A 121 13.33 -22.58 12.17
CA GLY A 121 12.11 -23.38 12.23
C GLY A 121 11.00 -22.91 11.29
N LEU A 122 10.15 -23.85 10.84
CA LEU A 122 8.97 -23.55 10.03
C LEU A 122 7.79 -23.15 10.90
N LEU A 123 7.06 -22.14 10.44
CA LEU A 123 5.91 -21.57 11.11
C LEU A 123 4.71 -21.48 10.18
N VAL A 124 3.51 -21.53 10.76
CA VAL A 124 2.25 -21.18 10.10
C VAL A 124 1.73 -19.89 10.70
N VAL A 125 1.37 -18.93 9.86
CA VAL A 125 0.70 -17.69 10.27
C VAL A 125 -0.71 -18.00 10.75
N VAL A 126 -1.10 -17.44 11.89
CA VAL A 126 -2.42 -17.66 12.50
C VAL A 126 -3.41 -16.57 12.11
N ALA A 127 -2.94 -15.34 11.97
CA ALA A 127 -3.75 -14.16 11.65
C ALA A 127 -2.88 -13.11 10.94
N PRO A 128 -3.47 -12.16 10.21
CA PRO A 128 -2.72 -11.09 9.56
C PRO A 128 -1.92 -10.25 10.57
N PRO A 129 -0.88 -9.52 10.11
CA PRO A 129 -0.10 -8.63 10.96
C PRO A 129 -0.97 -7.56 11.61
N SER A 130 -0.59 -7.17 12.82
CA SER A 130 -1.42 -6.32 13.68
C SER A 130 -0.63 -5.11 14.20
N SER A 131 -0.59 -4.92 15.53
CA SER A 131 0.12 -3.81 16.17
C SER A 131 1.63 -3.89 15.95
N ARG A 132 2.33 -2.80 16.27
CA ARG A 132 3.78 -2.71 16.17
C ARG A 132 4.49 -3.58 17.20
N ALA A 133 5.73 -3.97 16.92
CA ALA A 133 6.54 -4.76 17.83
C ALA A 133 6.86 -4.03 19.14
N ASP A 134 6.97 -2.70 19.12
CA ASP A 134 7.16 -1.85 20.30
C ASP A 134 5.86 -1.51 21.06
N GLU A 135 4.72 -2.02 20.60
CA GLU A 135 3.41 -1.87 21.25
C GLU A 135 2.83 -3.22 21.70
N HIS A 136 3.20 -4.31 21.01
CA HIS A 136 2.65 -5.64 21.26
C HIS A 136 3.32 -6.32 22.45
N ARG A 137 2.54 -6.60 23.51
CA ARG A 137 2.98 -7.38 24.67
C ARG A 137 2.67 -8.86 24.49
N THR A 138 3.64 -9.72 24.77
CA THR A 138 3.43 -11.17 24.82
C THR A 138 2.67 -11.57 26.08
N ALA A 139 2.31 -12.85 26.19
CA ALA A 139 1.68 -13.40 27.40
C ALA A 139 2.54 -13.21 28.66
N GLU A 140 3.86 -13.09 28.51
CA GLU A 140 4.80 -12.80 29.60
C GLU A 140 4.93 -11.29 29.92
N GLY A 141 4.13 -10.43 29.28
CA GLY A 141 4.10 -8.97 29.53
C GLY A 141 5.22 -8.17 28.87
N ARG A 142 6.17 -8.82 28.20
CA ARG A 142 7.30 -8.21 27.49
C ARG A 142 6.89 -7.74 26.09
N LEU A 143 7.41 -6.60 25.63
CA LEU A 143 7.19 -6.17 24.25
C LEU A 143 7.94 -7.07 23.27
N VAL A 144 7.35 -7.31 22.09
CA VAL A 144 8.00 -8.13 21.05
C VAL A 144 9.34 -7.50 20.63
N ALA A 145 9.43 -6.18 20.53
CA ALA A 145 10.66 -5.47 20.20
C ALA A 145 11.78 -5.66 21.25
N ASP A 146 11.43 -5.90 22.51
CA ASP A 146 12.42 -6.00 23.60
C ASP A 146 13.18 -7.33 23.60
N TYR A 147 12.71 -8.35 22.87
CA TYR A 147 13.41 -9.64 22.81
C TYR A 147 14.76 -9.47 22.09
N ALA A 148 15.85 -9.98 22.69
CA ALA A 148 17.18 -9.86 22.10
C ALA A 148 17.29 -10.47 20.70
N THR A 149 16.54 -11.55 20.41
CA THR A 149 16.47 -12.14 19.05
C THR A 149 15.79 -11.23 18.03
N ASN A 150 15.11 -10.16 18.48
CA ASN A 150 14.43 -9.19 17.63
C ASN A 150 15.21 -7.88 17.46
N ALA A 151 16.39 -7.73 18.06
CA ALA A 151 17.16 -6.48 18.07
C ALA A 151 17.57 -5.96 16.67
N ARG A 152 17.52 -6.82 15.64
CA ARG A 152 17.81 -6.47 14.24
C ARG A 152 16.59 -6.00 13.44
N TYR A 153 15.40 -6.05 14.04
CA TYR A 153 14.14 -5.68 13.40
C TYR A 153 13.58 -4.40 14.02
N GLY A 154 12.94 -3.57 13.20
CA GLY A 154 12.42 -2.28 13.65
C GLY A 154 11.28 -2.46 14.66
N GLY A 155 11.30 -1.68 15.75
CA GLY A 155 10.19 -1.67 16.71
C GLY A 155 8.85 -1.26 16.08
N HIS A 156 8.91 -0.44 15.02
CA HIS A 156 7.75 -0.02 14.24
C HIS A 156 7.16 -1.11 13.35
N GLU A 157 7.86 -2.22 13.14
CA GLU A 157 7.37 -3.29 12.29
C GLU A 157 6.13 -3.94 12.94
N PRO A 158 5.08 -4.20 12.15
CA PRO A 158 3.95 -4.98 12.64
C PRO A 158 4.38 -6.36 13.10
N VAL A 159 3.66 -6.90 14.08
CA VAL A 159 3.85 -8.27 14.51
C VAL A 159 2.85 -9.20 13.85
N VAL A 160 3.33 -10.37 13.44
CA VAL A 160 2.52 -11.46 12.92
C VAL A 160 2.46 -12.61 13.93
N PRO A 161 1.25 -13.06 14.32
CA PRO A 161 1.09 -14.23 15.17
C PRO A 161 1.31 -15.52 14.35
N ALA A 162 2.15 -16.40 14.86
CA ALA A 162 2.50 -17.65 14.19
C ALA A 162 2.73 -18.79 15.19
N VAL A 163 2.61 -20.02 14.71
CA VAL A 163 2.87 -21.25 15.47
C VAL A 163 3.95 -22.06 14.78
N TYR A 164 4.88 -22.67 15.54
CA TYR A 164 5.86 -23.57 14.94
C TYR A 164 5.17 -24.86 14.49
N LEU A 165 5.47 -25.33 13.28
CA LEU A 165 4.92 -26.60 12.77
C LEU A 165 5.25 -27.78 13.67
N GLY A 166 6.44 -27.80 14.27
CA GLY A 166 6.87 -28.86 15.20
C GLY A 166 6.06 -28.93 16.50
N ASP A 167 5.32 -27.86 16.84
CA ASP A 167 4.46 -27.80 18.04
C ASP A 167 3.03 -28.25 17.73
N LEU A 168 2.65 -28.38 16.46
CA LEU A 168 1.36 -28.90 16.06
C LEU A 168 1.28 -30.41 16.37
N ARG A 169 0.10 -30.85 16.81
CA ARG A 169 -0.21 -32.27 16.98
C ARG A 169 -1.44 -32.59 16.14
N PRO A 170 -1.51 -33.74 15.45
CA PRO A 170 -2.67 -34.09 14.61
C PRO A 170 -4.00 -33.98 15.37
N GLU A 171 -4.00 -34.39 16.64
CA GLU A 171 -5.14 -34.39 17.56
C GLU A 171 -5.57 -32.98 18.01
N ARG A 172 -4.66 -32.01 17.93
CA ARG A 172 -4.77 -30.67 18.53
C ARG A 172 -4.37 -29.64 17.48
N GLY A 173 -5.36 -29.16 16.73
CA GLY A 173 -5.14 -28.21 15.63
C GLY A 173 -4.50 -26.88 16.04
N VAL A 174 -4.24 -26.03 15.04
CA VAL A 174 -3.53 -24.73 15.14
C VAL A 174 -4.02 -23.85 16.28
N ALA A 175 -5.33 -23.86 16.56
CA ALA A 175 -5.93 -23.03 17.60
C ALA A 175 -5.38 -23.29 19.01
N SER A 176 -4.94 -24.52 19.28
CA SER A 176 -4.48 -24.99 20.59
C SER A 176 -2.96 -24.97 20.78
N ALA A 177 -2.21 -24.71 19.70
CA ALA A 177 -0.76 -24.62 19.75
C ALA A 177 -0.29 -23.30 20.37
N ARG A 178 0.91 -23.31 20.96
CA ARG A 178 1.51 -22.09 21.53
C ARG A 178 1.75 -21.08 20.42
N ARG A 179 1.11 -19.92 20.56
CA ARG A 179 1.26 -18.78 19.64
C ARG A 179 2.46 -17.95 20.03
N TYR A 180 3.17 -17.49 19.01
CA TYR A 180 4.32 -16.60 19.12
C TYR A 180 4.07 -15.39 18.22
N TRP A 181 4.71 -14.27 18.54
CA TRP A 181 4.58 -13.02 17.79
C TRP A 181 5.96 -12.58 17.31
N PHE A 182 6.07 -12.31 16.01
CA PHE A 182 7.32 -11.96 15.35
C PHE A 182 7.18 -10.68 14.55
N PRO A 183 8.21 -9.82 14.49
CA PRO A 183 8.29 -8.78 13.45
C PRO A 183 8.14 -9.41 12.06
N VAL A 184 7.35 -8.79 11.17
CA VAL A 184 7.05 -9.36 9.85
C VAL A 184 8.32 -9.69 9.05
N SER A 185 9.34 -8.81 9.07
CA SER A 185 10.56 -9.04 8.27
C SER A 185 11.48 -10.13 8.82
N ARG A 186 11.25 -10.61 10.05
CA ARG A 186 11.95 -11.79 10.61
C ARG A 186 11.54 -13.09 9.91
N LEU A 187 10.34 -13.12 9.33
CA LEU A 187 9.80 -14.32 8.71
C LEU A 187 9.99 -14.27 7.19
N ALA A 188 10.69 -15.26 6.65
CA ALA A 188 10.84 -15.44 5.21
C ALA A 188 9.78 -16.40 4.67
N PRO A 189 9.21 -16.16 3.48
CA PRO A 189 8.51 -17.20 2.73
C PRO A 189 9.38 -18.44 2.59
N VAL A 190 8.80 -19.63 2.75
CA VAL A 190 9.47 -20.84 2.29
C VAL A 190 9.36 -20.91 0.78
N ASP A 191 10.50 -21.05 0.10
CA ASP A 191 10.50 -21.40 -1.31
C ASP A 191 9.69 -22.69 -1.48
N ARG A 192 8.56 -22.60 -2.17
CA ARG A 192 7.93 -23.79 -2.73
C ARG A 192 8.84 -24.26 -3.84
N ARG A 193 9.86 -25.06 -3.53
CA ARG A 193 10.38 -25.99 -4.54
C ARG A 193 9.20 -26.84 -4.96
N THR A 194 8.72 -26.64 -6.18
CA THR A 194 7.84 -27.57 -6.87
C THR A 194 8.42 -28.98 -6.69
N PRO A 195 7.65 -29.97 -6.20
CA PRO A 195 8.12 -31.34 -6.25
C PRO A 195 8.34 -31.68 -7.73
N GLY A 196 9.58 -31.99 -8.09
CA GLY A 196 9.88 -32.68 -9.35
C GLY A 196 9.53 -34.15 -9.26
#